data_AF-A0A517TTG1-F1
#
_entry.id   AF-A0A517TTG1-F1
#
_cell.length_a   1.000
_cell.length_b   1.000
_cell.length_c   1.000
_cell.angle_alpha   90.00
_cell.angle_beta   90.00
_cell.angle_gamma   90.00
#
_symmetry.space_group_name_H-M   'P 1'
#
loop_
_entity.id
_entity.type
_entity.pdbx_description
1 polymer ?
#
loop_
_entity_poly.entity_id
_entity_poly.type
_entity_poly.pdbx_seq_one_letter_code
_entity_poly.pdbx_strand_id
1 'polypeptide(L)'
;MKFLLMLEDDLDRIRRFKAIVARHYPSAILTVARTAPDFKTAYWSLTEMPDLICLDHDLFTDSLNDPDPGDGRDVADFLVTRLAKCPALIHSTNAAAADSMLYSMREGGWTVDRIAPIGEEWIETYWYPTACEMIARGNDLTNQERIG
;
A
#
# COMPACT_ATOMS: atom_id res chain seq x y z
N MET A 1 9.14 15.51 -2.57
CA MET A 1 8.65 14.51 -3.54
C MET A 1 7.83 13.50 -2.77
N LYS A 2 6.72 12.99 -3.31
CA LYS A 2 5.95 11.94 -2.64
C LYS A 2 6.30 10.60 -3.25
N PHE A 3 6.58 9.61 -2.42
CA PHE A 3 6.93 8.27 -2.85
C PHE A 3 5.95 7.25 -2.26
N LEU A 4 5.26 6.53 -3.14
CA LEU A 4 4.32 5.48 -2.77
C LEU A 4 4.83 4.14 -3.28
N LEU A 5 4.70 3.10 -2.44
CA LEU A 5 4.94 1.71 -2.81
C LEU A 5 3.62 0.94 -2.77
N MET A 6 3.27 0.24 -3.84
CA MET A 6 1.97 -0.41 -4.01
C MET A 6 2.13 -1.90 -4.33
N LEU A 7 1.34 -2.73 -3.67
CA LEU A 7 1.04 -4.10 -4.06
C LEU A 7 -0.38 -4.16 -4.64
N GLU A 8 -0.49 -4.35 -5.95
CA GLU A 8 -1.77 -4.43 -6.69
C GLU A 8 -1.47 -5.06 -8.06
N ASP A 9 -2.28 -6.01 -8.51
CA ASP A 9 -2.13 -6.70 -9.78
C ASP A 9 -3.20 -6.32 -10.82
N ASP A 10 -4.33 -5.74 -10.40
CA ASP A 10 -5.39 -5.26 -11.29
C ASP A 10 -4.93 -4.03 -12.07
N LEU A 11 -4.79 -4.20 -13.39
CA LEU A 11 -4.29 -3.17 -14.29
C LEU A 11 -5.19 -1.93 -14.35
N ASP A 12 -6.51 -2.07 -14.18
CA ASP A 12 -7.41 -0.91 -14.19
C ASP A 12 -7.26 -0.11 -12.90
N ARG A 13 -7.22 -0.78 -11.74
CA ARG A 13 -6.99 -0.12 -10.44
C ARG A 13 -5.65 0.62 -10.43
N ILE A 14 -4.58 -0.03 -10.89
CA ILE A 14 -3.25 0.57 -11.03
C ILE A 14 -3.31 1.80 -11.92
N ARG A 15 -3.91 1.68 -13.11
CA ARG A 15 -4.01 2.77 -14.09
C ARG A 15 -4.76 3.97 -13.53
N ARG A 16 -5.90 3.73 -12.89
CA ARG A 16 -6.74 4.79 -12.31
C ARG A 16 -6.07 5.48 -11.14
N PHE A 17 -5.48 4.72 -10.22
CA PHE A 17 -4.76 5.30 -9.09
C PHE A 17 -3.53 6.08 -9.55
N LYS A 18 -2.76 5.57 -10.51
CA LYS A 18 -1.66 6.33 -11.16
C LYS A 18 -2.15 7.63 -11.77
N ALA A 19 -3.26 7.61 -12.52
CA ALA A 19 -3.79 8.77 -13.19
C ALA A 19 -4.21 9.88 -12.21
N ILE A 20 -4.90 9.53 -11.12
CA ILE A 20 -5.31 10.52 -10.11
C ILE A 20 -4.11 11.05 -9.31
N VAL A 21 -3.16 10.20 -8.93
CA VAL A 21 -1.92 10.65 -8.26
C VAL A 21 -1.15 11.61 -9.16
N ALA A 22 -0.94 11.28 -10.43
CA ALA A 22 -0.21 12.14 -11.37
C ALA A 22 -0.92 13.48 -11.62
N ARG A 23 -2.26 13.50 -11.60
CA ARG A 23 -3.06 14.72 -11.77
C ARG A 23 -2.84 15.72 -10.62
N HIS A 24 -2.72 15.24 -9.39
CA HIS A 24 -2.65 16.10 -8.20
C HIS A 24 -1.22 16.27 -7.65
N TYR A 25 -0.36 15.27 -7.84
CA TYR A 25 1.04 15.27 -7.45
C TYR A 25 1.89 14.80 -8.65
N PRO A 26 2.12 15.66 -9.66
CA PRO A 26 2.84 15.28 -10.89
C PRO A 26 4.27 14.79 -10.67
N SER A 27 4.89 15.17 -9.54
CA SER A 27 6.23 14.72 -9.16
C SER A 27 6.21 13.51 -8.23
N ALA A 28 5.05 12.93 -7.90
CA ALA A 28 4.99 11.73 -7.08
C ALA A 28 5.55 10.54 -7.85
N ILE A 29 6.31 9.70 -7.15
CA ILE A 29 6.78 8.41 -7.63
C ILE A 29 5.84 7.35 -7.06
N LEU A 30 5.31 6.50 -7.94
CA LEU A 30 4.51 5.34 -7.56
C LEU A 30 5.16 4.07 -8.11
N THR A 31 5.82 3.33 -7.22
CA THR A 31 6.39 2.01 -7.53
C THR A 31 5.32 0.96 -7.28
N VAL A 32 5.06 0.12 -8.29
CA VAL A 32 4.04 -0.93 -8.23
C VAL A 32 4.72 -2.29 -8.35
N ALA A 33 4.41 -3.18 -7.42
CA ALA A 33 4.66 -4.60 -7.51
C ALA A 33 3.32 -5.33 -7.71
N ARG A 34 3.29 -6.30 -8.62
CA ARG A 34 2.09 -7.11 -8.91
C ARG A 34 2.10 -8.45 -8.17
N THR A 35 3.18 -8.77 -7.47
CA THR A 35 3.36 -10.00 -6.72
C THR A 35 3.98 -9.69 -5.35
N ALA A 36 3.72 -10.52 -4.35
CA ALA A 36 4.34 -10.42 -3.04
C ALA A 36 5.87 -10.55 -3.10
N PRO A 37 6.49 -11.48 -3.88
CA PRO A 37 7.93 -11.51 -4.07
C PRO A 37 8.52 -10.23 -4.68
N ASP A 38 7.86 -9.64 -5.69
CA ASP A 38 8.31 -8.39 -6.29
C ASP A 38 8.22 -7.23 -5.30
N PHE A 39 7.16 -7.19 -4.49
CA PHE A 39 7.02 -6.18 -3.45
C PHE A 39 8.15 -6.28 -2.42
N LYS A 40 8.46 -7.48 -1.95
CA LYS A 40 9.55 -7.72 -0.99
C LYS A 40 10.89 -7.30 -1.59
N THR A 41 11.14 -7.62 -2.86
CA THR A 41 12.33 -7.20 -3.60
C THR A 41 12.43 -5.68 -3.73
N ALA A 42 11.32 -5.03 -4.11
CA ALA A 42 11.24 -3.58 -4.23
C ALA A 42 11.48 -2.88 -2.89
N TYR A 43 10.89 -3.40 -1.80
CA TYR A 43 11.08 -2.91 -0.44
C TYR A 43 12.55 -3.00 0.01
N TRP A 44 13.24 -4.09 -0.30
CA TRP A 44 14.67 -4.24 0.03
C TRP A 44 15.57 -3.31 -0.76
N SER A 45 15.13 -2.91 -1.96
CA SER A 45 15.88 -2.03 -2.87
C SER A 45 15.65 -0.55 -2.59
N LEU A 46 14.89 -0.21 -1.55
CA LEU A 46 14.57 1.18 -1.20
C LEU A 46 15.79 1.93 -0.70
N THR A 47 16.10 3.05 -1.36
CA THR A 47 17.09 4.04 -0.90
C THR A 47 16.48 5.08 0.03
N GLU A 48 15.16 5.26 -0.03
CA GLU A 48 14.36 6.14 0.83
C GLU A 48 13.08 5.42 1.26
N MET A 49 12.54 5.75 2.44
CA MET A 49 11.27 5.17 2.89
C MET A 49 10.11 5.81 2.14
N PRO A 50 9.09 5.02 1.72
CA PRO A 50 7.88 5.57 1.12
C PRO A 50 7.12 6.44 2.13
N ASP A 51 6.40 7.44 1.62
CA ASP A 51 5.41 8.21 2.39
C ASP A 51 4.17 7.36 2.71
N LEU A 52 3.87 6.34 1.90
CA LEU A 52 2.74 5.43 2.08
C LEU A 52 2.98 4.10 1.36
N ILE A 53 2.57 3.01 2.01
CA ILE A 53 2.45 1.68 1.40
C ILE A 53 0.96 1.39 1.13
N CYS A 54 0.61 0.96 -0.08
CA CYS A 54 -0.74 0.49 -0.43
C CYS A 54 -0.73 -1.02 -0.67
N LEU A 55 -1.68 -1.78 -0.11
CA LEU A 55 -1.70 -3.25 -0.18
C LEU A 55 -3.07 -3.81 -0.58
N ASP A 56 -3.14 -4.54 -1.68
CA ASP A 56 -4.22 -5.49 -1.93
C ASP A 56 -3.88 -6.84 -1.30
N HIS A 57 -4.91 -7.63 -1.05
CA HIS A 57 -4.76 -9.01 -0.64
C HIS A 57 -4.76 -9.97 -1.82
N ASP A 58 -5.74 -9.84 -2.71
CA ASP A 58 -6.06 -10.85 -3.72
C ASP A 58 -5.15 -10.63 -4.94
N LEU A 59 -4.09 -11.42 -5.09
CA LEU A 59 -3.17 -11.34 -6.23
C LEU A 59 -3.38 -12.52 -7.17
N PHE A 60 -3.41 -12.25 -8.47
CA PHE A 60 -3.64 -13.27 -9.49
C PHE A 60 -2.49 -13.35 -10.49
N THR A 61 -2.28 -14.55 -11.05
CA THR A 61 -1.37 -14.73 -12.16
C THR A 61 -2.02 -14.27 -13.47
N ASP A 62 -1.21 -13.78 -14.42
CA ASP A 62 -1.68 -13.47 -15.76
C ASP A 62 -1.86 -14.75 -16.60
N SER A 63 -1.16 -15.83 -16.22
CA SER A 63 -1.15 -17.13 -16.88
C SER A 63 -1.07 -18.29 -15.88
N LEU A 64 -1.54 -19.47 -16.28
CA LEU A 64 -1.43 -20.71 -15.49
C LEU A 64 0.00 -21.19 -15.26
N ASN A 65 0.96 -20.72 -16.07
CA ASN A 65 2.36 -21.09 -15.97
C ASN A 65 3.19 -20.12 -15.13
N ASP A 66 2.60 -19.00 -14.69
CA ASP A 66 3.32 -18.04 -13.87
C ASP A 66 3.54 -18.62 -12.47
N PRO A 67 4.64 -18.26 -11.80
CA PRO A 67 4.84 -18.60 -10.39
C PRO A 67 3.70 -18.08 -9.52
N ASP A 68 3.50 -18.72 -8.37
CA ASP A 68 2.59 -18.24 -7.33
C ASP A 68 2.92 -16.78 -6.96
N PRO A 69 1.97 -15.84 -7.11
CA PRO A 69 2.21 -14.43 -6.82
C PRO A 69 2.30 -14.16 -5.31
N GLY A 70 1.97 -15.15 -4.46
CA GLY A 70 1.72 -14.94 -3.04
C GLY A 70 0.48 -14.08 -2.82
N ASP A 71 0.35 -13.51 -1.62
CA ASP A 71 -0.80 -12.66 -1.29
C ASP A 71 -0.44 -11.44 -0.42
N GLY A 72 -1.42 -10.59 -0.12
CA GLY A 72 -1.20 -9.45 0.78
C GLY A 72 -0.83 -9.83 2.21
N ARG A 73 -1.20 -11.03 2.69
CA ARG A 73 -0.80 -11.50 4.03
C ARG A 73 0.68 -11.85 4.06
N ASP A 74 1.22 -12.44 2.98
CA ASP A 74 2.66 -12.66 2.84
C ASP A 74 3.47 -11.37 2.93
N VAL A 75 2.93 -10.26 2.43
CA VAL A 75 3.53 -8.94 2.53
C VAL A 75 3.32 -8.32 3.92
N ALA A 76 2.14 -8.44 4.50
CA ALA A 76 1.88 -7.99 5.87
C ALA A 76 2.81 -8.67 6.89
N ASP A 77 2.92 -10.00 6.83
CA ASP A 77 3.81 -10.80 7.67
C ASP A 77 5.29 -10.43 7.48
N PHE A 78 5.68 -10.06 6.26
CA PHE A 78 7.00 -9.51 6.01
C PHE A 78 7.19 -8.14 6.66
N LEU A 79 6.23 -7.23 6.51
CA LEU A 79 6.31 -5.85 7.01
C LEU A 79 6.33 -5.78 8.55
N VAL A 80 5.60 -6.64 9.25
CA VAL A 80 5.62 -6.67 10.74
C VAL A 80 6.99 -7.05 11.32
N THR A 81 7.87 -7.65 10.51
CA THR A 81 9.27 -7.90 10.89
C THR A 81 10.20 -6.71 10.62
N ARG A 82 9.65 -5.54 10.26
CA ARG A 82 10.38 -4.30 9.97
C ARG A 82 9.92 -3.18 10.91
N LEU A 83 10.75 -2.15 11.05
CA LEU A 83 10.37 -0.95 11.79
C LEU A 83 9.29 -0.18 11.01
N ALA A 84 8.16 0.08 11.67
CA ALA A 84 7.05 0.84 11.12
C ALA A 84 7.40 2.32 10.93
N LYS A 85 7.93 2.68 9.75
CA LYS A 85 8.41 4.05 9.45
C LYS A 85 7.44 4.87 8.60
N CYS A 86 6.42 4.24 8.04
CA CYS A 86 5.43 4.89 7.20
C CYS A 86 4.05 4.23 7.41
N PRO A 87 2.95 4.93 7.13
CA PRO A 87 1.63 4.34 7.16
C PRO A 87 1.45 3.28 6.06
N ALA A 88 0.51 2.36 6.28
CA ALA A 88 0.04 1.41 5.27
C ALA A 88 -1.49 1.48 5.07
N LEU A 89 -1.94 1.43 3.82
CA LEU A 89 -3.35 1.46 3.45
C LEU A 89 -3.73 0.16 2.74
N ILE A 90 -4.63 -0.62 3.34
CA ILE A 90 -5.12 -1.87 2.77
C ILE A 90 -6.37 -1.58 1.92
N HIS A 91 -6.42 -2.07 0.69
CA HIS A 91 -7.50 -1.78 -0.27
C HIS A 91 -8.11 -3.03 -0.93
N SER A 92 -8.55 -3.98 -0.12
CA SER A 92 -9.04 -5.27 -0.61
C SER A 92 -10.56 -5.45 -0.48
N THR A 93 -11.15 -6.15 -1.45
CA THR A 93 -12.52 -6.66 -1.39
C THR A 93 -12.70 -7.83 -0.42
N ASN A 94 -11.62 -8.57 -0.12
CA ASN A 94 -11.65 -9.70 0.81
C ASN A 94 -11.59 -9.23 2.25
N ALA A 95 -12.76 -9.09 2.88
CA ALA A 95 -12.86 -8.48 4.19
C ALA A 95 -12.10 -9.24 5.30
N ALA A 96 -12.20 -10.57 5.31
CA ALA A 96 -11.54 -11.38 6.32
C ALA A 96 -10.01 -11.32 6.19
N ALA A 97 -9.48 -11.27 4.97
CA ALA A 97 -8.05 -11.12 4.75
C ALA A 97 -7.54 -9.72 5.08
N ALA A 98 -8.27 -8.70 4.64
CA ALA A 98 -7.94 -7.32 4.95
C ALA A 98 -7.95 -7.05 6.47
N ASP A 99 -8.90 -7.62 7.22
CA ASP A 99 -8.93 -7.52 8.68
C ASP A 99 -7.74 -8.24 9.32
N SER A 100 -7.40 -9.45 8.84
CA SER A 100 -6.21 -10.18 9.31
C SER A 100 -4.92 -9.38 9.11
N MET A 101 -4.73 -8.76 7.93
CA MET A 101 -3.59 -7.90 7.64
C MET A 101 -3.59 -6.66 8.54
N LEU A 102 -4.74 -6.00 8.68
CA LEU A 102 -4.91 -4.80 9.50
C LEU A 102 -4.51 -5.05 10.95
N TYR A 103 -5.02 -6.13 11.56
CA TYR A 103 -4.74 -6.45 12.95
C TYR A 103 -3.28 -6.87 13.15
N SER A 104 -2.76 -7.77 12.31
CA SER A 104 -1.35 -8.20 12.37
C SER A 104 -0.40 -7.00 12.29
N MET A 105 -0.62 -6.10 11.32
CA MET A 105 0.22 -4.93 11.15
C MET A 105 0.12 -3.93 12.30
N ARG A 106 -1.09 -3.67 12.82
CA ARG A 106 -1.27 -2.79 13.99
C ARG A 106 -0.63 -3.36 15.25
N GLU A 107 -0.71 -4.67 15.47
CA GLU A 107 0.00 -5.35 16.57
C GLU A 107 1.53 -5.25 16.39
N GLY A 108 2.01 -5.26 15.14
CA GLY A 108 3.40 -4.97 14.78
C GLY A 108 3.79 -3.47 14.87
N GLY A 109 2.93 -2.61 15.39
CA GLY A 109 3.20 -1.18 15.59
C GLY A 109 2.99 -0.29 14.36
N TRP A 110 2.42 -0.81 13.28
CA TRP A 110 2.16 -0.01 12.07
C TRP A 110 0.90 0.86 12.22
N THR A 111 0.98 2.09 11.69
CA THR A 111 -0.21 2.90 11.43
C THR A 111 -0.87 2.39 10.17
N VAL A 112 -2.00 1.68 10.32
CA VAL A 112 -2.68 1.04 9.20
C VAL A 112 -4.15 1.42 9.18
N ASP A 113 -4.65 1.80 8.01
CA ASP A 113 -6.07 1.92 7.71
C ASP A 113 -6.47 0.96 6.59
N ARG A 114 -7.76 0.73 6.46
CA ARG A 114 -8.35 -0.15 5.46
C ARG A 114 -9.49 0.57 4.75
N ILE A 115 -9.58 0.36 3.45
CA ILE A 115 -10.71 0.73 2.61
C ILE A 115 -11.28 -0.52 1.93
N ALA A 116 -12.59 -0.52 1.73
CA ALA A 116 -13.27 -1.52 0.91
C ALA A 116 -13.54 -0.92 -0.47
N PRO A 117 -13.21 -1.63 -1.58
CA PRO A 117 -13.60 -1.24 -2.93
C PRO A 117 -15.13 -1.28 -3.11
N ILE A 118 -15.81 -0.17 -2.82
CA ILE A 118 -17.28 -0.06 -2.88
C ILE A 118 -17.68 0.95 -3.96
N GLY A 119 -18.40 0.49 -4.99
CA GLY A 119 -18.83 1.31 -6.12
C GLY A 119 -17.76 1.44 -7.20
N GLU A 120 -18.09 2.10 -8.31
CA GLU A 120 -17.17 2.19 -9.45
C GLU A 120 -16.08 3.24 -9.26
N GLU A 121 -16.38 4.37 -8.62
CA GLU A 121 -15.49 5.54 -8.44
C GLU A 121 -14.73 5.52 -7.10
N TRP A 122 -14.65 4.36 -6.44
CA TRP A 122 -14.05 4.24 -5.10
C TRP A 122 -12.57 4.65 -5.05
N ILE A 123 -11.86 4.53 -6.17
CA ILE A 123 -10.45 4.93 -6.26
C ILE A 123 -10.32 6.44 -6.11
N GLU A 124 -11.13 7.20 -6.84
CA GLU A 124 -11.07 8.66 -6.89
C GLU A 124 -11.78 9.32 -5.69
N THR A 125 -12.85 8.69 -5.20
CA THR A 125 -13.70 9.25 -4.15
C THR A 125 -13.34 8.79 -2.74
N TYR A 126 -12.60 7.68 -2.61
CA TYR A 126 -12.28 7.11 -1.30
C TYR A 126 -10.80 6.75 -1.15
N TRP A 127 -10.25 5.90 -2.02
CA TRP A 127 -8.85 5.47 -1.89
C TRP A 127 -7.88 6.64 -1.93
N TYR A 128 -7.92 7.46 -2.99
CA TYR A 128 -7.00 8.58 -3.15
C TYR A 128 -7.11 9.62 -2.01
N PRO A 129 -8.31 10.08 -1.61
CA PRO A 129 -8.46 10.95 -0.44
C PRO A 129 -7.88 10.35 0.85
N THR A 130 -8.18 9.08 1.16
CA THR A 130 -7.64 8.40 2.35
C THR A 130 -6.11 8.29 2.29
N ALA A 131 -5.54 7.96 1.13
CA ALA A 131 -4.09 7.94 0.94
C ALA A 131 -3.46 9.30 1.26
N CYS A 132 -4.07 10.39 0.80
CA CYS A 132 -3.59 11.75 1.08
C CYS A 132 -3.65 12.08 2.58
N GLU A 133 -4.75 11.73 3.25
CA GLU A 133 -4.89 11.92 4.69
C GLU A 133 -3.85 11.15 5.49
N MET A 134 -3.60 9.89 5.15
CA MET A 134 -2.61 9.06 5.83
C MET A 134 -1.19 9.61 5.65
N ILE A 135 -0.84 10.05 4.44
CA ILE A 135 0.45 10.70 4.16
C ILE A 135 0.62 11.97 5.01
N ALA A 136 -0.43 12.78 5.15
CA ALA A 136 -0.38 13.98 5.97
C ALA A 136 -0.16 13.65 7.45
N ARG A 137 -0.88 12.64 7.99
CA ARG A 137 -0.73 12.20 9.39
C ARG A 137 0.64 11.60 9.69
N GLY A 138 1.21 10.80 8.78
CA GLY A 138 2.54 10.20 8.94
C GLY A 138 3.66 11.25 9.02
N ASN A 139 3.52 12.35 8.29
CA ASN A 139 4.44 13.49 8.36
C ASN A 139 4.41 14.21 9.72
N ASP A 140 3.25 14.27 10.37
CA ASP A 140 3.13 14.95 11.67
C ASP A 140 3.77 14.14 12.80
N LEU A 141 3.62 12.81 12.78
CA LEU A 141 4.24 11.91 13.77
C LEU A 141 5.78 11.93 13.70
N THR A 142 6.33 11.84 12.49
CA THR A 142 7.79 11.88 12.29
C THR A 142 8.42 13.23 12.66
N ASN A 143 7.67 14.33 12.51
CA ASN A 143 8.13 15.65 12.94
C ASN A 143 8.12 15.79 14.47
N GLN A 144 7.14 15.22 15.18
CA GLN A 144 7.11 15.28 16.65
C GLN A 144 8.23 14.48 17.30
N GLU A 145 8.61 13.32 16.75
CA GLU A 145 9.71 12.48 17.25
C GLU A 145 11.11 13.10 17.03
N ARG A 146 11.24 14.11 16.17
CA ARG A 146 12.51 14.80 15.88
C ARG A 146 12.79 15.99 16.81
N ILE A 147 11.81 16.42 17.60
CA ILE A 147 11.91 17.60 18.49
C ILE A 147 11.91 17.20 19.98
N GLY A 148 11.80 15.91 20.29
CA GLY A 148 11.92 15.34 21.65
C GLY A 148 13.25 14.63 21.84
#